data_AF-A0A2E5XH29-F1
#
_entry.id   AF-A0A2E5XH29-F1
#
_cell.length_a   1.000
_cell.length_b   1.000
_cell.length_c   1.000
_cell.angle_alpha   90.00
_cell.angle_beta   90.00
_cell.angle_gamma   90.00
#
_symmetry.space_group_name_H-M   'P 1'
#
loop_
_entity.id
_entity.type
_entity.pdbx_description
1 polymer ?
#
loop_
_entity_poly.entity_id
_entity_poly.type
_entity_poly.pdbx_seq_one_letter_code
_entity_poly.pdbx_strand_id
1 'polypeptide(L)'
;MNASRIVSKGVITVSPMSTVKSFRVPSPDYPTSQNPRRTEGMHTRSSLEDLAQSAFRTLSAVTSALPRGSSLNQEISDAIAAQERGYYLPDEDERLRDAYVNYLSLRTALWETVQTLRPLLDERRNPDWNLRLYLFGLAFCATAMLTRSARFIVSLARDRPVVWNKLDEAEPRFDLEHKSFTAIYRRLSSARWMWRYHEAWRFYDTHREDIARALDQANMHLVSQWLKAEEPFFEKSRREFVKRKIRFRLHAFKLRQISGYKRVMFHLFRLSGSAIAEMKHPFVRRNGEKHRVTPAVRAVTGKMLRAGDILVTRHDDAISNFFLPGFWPHASLYLGNTSQRESLDLPPIHDLEANVLEARKDGVLFRHLNETLMVDAFVVLRPRLENLLLKEALSRAISHEGKLYDFVFDFRTADRLVCSEVLYRAYHGVGPVSFKLVKRSGKLVLSTEDLIRQALSSGLFEPVLCYGAGEDEILLGSAAGKKLLATMGENDASFKAGPGRDSRPSRAT
;
A
#
# COMPACT_ATOMS: atom_id res chain seq x y z
N MET A 1 -11.95 80.40 -1.46
CA MET A 1 -12.00 81.15 -2.73
C MET A 1 -12.09 80.17 -3.88
N ASN A 2 -13.01 80.45 -4.78
CA ASN A 2 -13.47 79.65 -5.91
C ASN A 2 -12.46 79.56 -7.07
N ALA A 3 -12.85 78.67 -7.99
CA ALA A 3 -12.62 78.64 -9.44
C ALA A 3 -11.45 77.76 -9.93
N SER A 4 -11.55 76.98 -11.01
CA SER A 4 -12.66 76.58 -11.88
C SER A 4 -12.17 75.45 -12.81
N ARG A 5 -13.10 74.59 -13.23
CA ARG A 5 -12.97 73.56 -14.28
C ARG A 5 -12.40 74.09 -15.60
N ILE A 6 -11.61 73.28 -16.30
CA ILE A 6 -11.73 73.06 -17.76
C ILE A 6 -11.53 71.57 -18.07
N VAL A 7 -12.45 71.06 -18.88
CA VAL A 7 -12.61 69.71 -19.41
C VAL A 7 -11.88 69.61 -20.75
N SER A 8 -11.10 68.55 -21.00
CA SER A 8 -10.74 68.14 -22.36
C SER A 8 -11.03 66.66 -22.57
N LYS A 9 -12.00 66.40 -23.46
CA LYS A 9 -12.39 65.09 -23.97
C LYS A 9 -11.23 64.50 -24.78
N GLY A 10 -10.71 63.34 -24.36
CA GLY A 10 -9.85 62.49 -25.15
C GLY A 10 -10.66 61.31 -25.69
N VAL A 11 -10.99 61.34 -26.98
CA VAL A 11 -11.56 60.23 -27.74
C VAL A 11 -10.48 59.15 -27.85
N ILE A 12 -10.69 57.99 -27.23
CA ILE A 12 -9.87 56.80 -27.48
C ILE A 12 -10.65 55.90 -28.43
N THR A 13 -10.14 55.83 -29.65
CA THR A 13 -10.56 54.97 -30.75
C THR A 13 -10.50 53.50 -30.36
N VAL A 14 -11.57 52.76 -30.66
CA VAL A 14 -11.64 51.31 -30.53
C VAL A 14 -10.94 50.71 -31.75
N SER A 15 -9.78 50.09 -31.56
CA SER A 15 -9.13 49.25 -32.57
C SER A 15 -9.52 47.78 -32.40
N PRO A 16 -9.81 47.04 -33.49
CA PRO A 16 -10.25 45.66 -33.44
C PRO A 16 -9.08 44.67 -33.35
N MET A 17 -9.38 43.50 -32.77
CA MET A 17 -8.67 42.22 -32.90
C MET A 17 -7.15 42.21 -32.63
N SER A 18 -6.76 41.67 -31.47
CA SER A 18 -5.42 41.12 -31.28
C SER A 18 -5.47 39.59 -31.14
N THR A 19 -4.98 38.95 -32.20
CA THR A 19 -4.65 37.54 -32.40
C THR A 19 -3.90 36.94 -31.21
N VAL A 20 -4.33 35.76 -30.75
CA VAL A 20 -3.66 34.99 -29.68
C VAL A 20 -2.28 34.55 -30.15
N LYS A 21 -1.23 35.21 -29.65
CA LYS A 21 0.17 34.86 -29.93
C LYS A 21 0.58 33.57 -29.20
N SER A 22 0.94 32.56 -29.99
CA SER A 22 1.90 31.46 -29.73
C SER A 22 1.94 30.83 -28.33
N PHE A 23 1.42 29.61 -28.23
CA PHE A 23 1.78 28.67 -27.17
C PHE A 23 3.27 28.27 -27.28
N ARG A 24 4.11 28.66 -26.32
CA ARG A 24 5.44 28.04 -26.09
C ARG A 24 5.67 27.90 -24.59
N VAL A 25 5.97 26.69 -24.11
CA VAL A 25 6.39 26.48 -22.70
C VAL A 25 7.44 25.35 -22.60
N PRO A 26 8.49 25.49 -21.77
CA PRO A 26 9.66 24.60 -21.74
C PRO A 26 9.40 23.24 -21.08
N SER A 27 10.27 22.28 -21.44
CA SER A 27 10.39 20.90 -20.93
C SER A 27 11.07 20.86 -19.55
N PRO A 28 10.65 19.97 -18.62
CA PRO A 28 11.46 19.58 -17.47
C PRO A 28 11.77 18.07 -17.46
N ASP A 29 13.04 17.77 -17.16
CA ASP A 29 13.65 16.44 -17.13
C ASP A 29 13.03 15.50 -16.08
N TYR A 30 12.73 14.27 -16.53
CA TYR A 30 12.62 13.04 -15.73
C TYR A 30 13.58 12.02 -16.36
N PRO A 31 14.12 11.04 -15.60
CA PRO A 31 15.09 10.10 -16.13
C PRO A 31 14.51 9.37 -17.35
N THR A 32 15.16 9.59 -18.49
CA THR A 32 14.80 9.07 -19.80
C THR A 32 15.02 7.56 -19.84
N SER A 33 13.93 6.78 -19.90
CA SER A 33 13.94 5.59 -20.74
C SER A 33 13.78 6.06 -22.19
N GLN A 34 14.87 5.91 -22.96
CA GLN A 34 14.97 6.03 -24.42
C GLN A 34 14.06 7.07 -25.11
N ASN A 35 14.67 8.21 -25.41
CA ASN A 35 14.14 9.29 -26.23
C ASN A 35 13.83 8.78 -27.66
N PRO A 36 12.58 8.69 -28.12
CA PRO A 36 12.31 8.51 -29.53
C PRO A 36 12.55 9.86 -30.22
N ARG A 37 13.36 9.81 -31.27
CA ARG A 37 13.73 10.96 -32.12
C ARG A 37 12.51 11.81 -32.46
N ARG A 38 12.65 13.13 -32.36
CA ARG A 38 11.70 14.11 -32.93
C ARG A 38 11.55 13.84 -34.42
N THR A 39 10.43 13.25 -34.81
CA THR A 39 9.89 13.33 -36.17
C THR A 39 8.80 14.39 -36.16
N GLU A 40 9.08 15.56 -36.73
CA GLU A 40 8.04 16.51 -37.13
C GLU A 40 7.31 15.92 -38.35
N GLY A 41 6.41 14.98 -38.09
CA GLY A 41 5.50 14.43 -39.10
C GLY A 41 4.22 15.25 -39.15
N MET A 42 3.85 15.73 -40.32
CA MET A 42 2.53 16.29 -40.58
C MET A 42 1.51 15.15 -40.44
N HIS A 43 0.71 15.17 -39.38
CA HIS A 43 -0.32 14.15 -39.15
C HIS A 43 -1.39 14.23 -40.25
N THR A 44 -1.66 13.12 -40.94
CA THR A 44 -2.78 13.04 -41.87
C THR A 44 -4.10 13.13 -41.09
N ARG A 45 -5.18 13.60 -41.71
CA ARG A 45 -6.51 13.67 -41.08
C ARG A 45 -6.95 12.31 -40.50
N SER A 46 -6.72 11.23 -41.25
CA SER A 46 -6.95 9.84 -40.78
C SER A 46 -6.19 9.55 -39.49
N SER A 47 -4.91 9.92 -39.38
CA SER A 47 -4.13 9.68 -38.16
C SER A 47 -4.62 10.48 -36.94
N LEU A 48 -5.26 11.64 -37.15
CA LEU A 48 -5.84 12.45 -36.08
C LEU A 48 -7.16 11.87 -35.58
N GLU A 49 -7.99 11.38 -36.51
CA GLU A 49 -9.23 10.67 -36.21
C GLU A 49 -8.95 9.37 -35.45
N ASP A 50 -7.89 8.63 -35.82
CA ASP A 50 -7.45 7.43 -35.10
C ASP A 50 -7.03 7.73 -33.64
N LEU A 51 -6.28 8.82 -33.44
CA LEU A 51 -5.87 9.27 -32.10
C LEU A 51 -7.08 9.70 -31.26
N ALA A 52 -8.06 10.38 -31.87
CA ALA A 52 -9.29 10.75 -31.19
C ALA A 52 -10.12 9.52 -30.80
N GLN A 53 -10.25 8.54 -31.71
CA GLN A 53 -10.95 7.30 -31.42
C GLN A 53 -10.25 6.49 -30.32
N SER A 54 -8.92 6.50 -30.30
CA SER A 54 -8.14 5.92 -29.22
C SER A 54 -8.42 6.60 -27.88
N ALA A 55 -8.40 7.93 -27.84
CA ALA A 55 -8.75 8.70 -26.65
C ALA A 55 -10.19 8.44 -26.17
N PHE A 56 -11.14 8.34 -27.09
CA PHE A 56 -12.53 8.01 -26.78
C PHE A 56 -12.63 6.62 -26.13
N ARG A 57 -11.99 5.59 -26.69
CA ARG A 57 -11.94 4.25 -26.09
C ARG A 57 -11.35 4.26 -24.68
N THR A 58 -10.25 4.99 -24.48
CA THR A 58 -9.63 5.14 -23.15
C THR A 58 -10.59 5.80 -22.18
N LEU A 59 -11.28 6.88 -22.57
CA LEU A 59 -12.27 7.54 -21.72
C LEU A 59 -13.47 6.64 -21.39
N SER A 60 -13.96 5.84 -22.36
CA SER A 60 -15.01 4.84 -22.12
C SER A 60 -14.60 3.80 -21.08
N ALA A 61 -13.36 3.32 -21.14
CA ALA A 61 -12.85 2.35 -20.17
C ALA A 61 -12.62 2.98 -18.78
N VAL A 62 -12.11 4.22 -18.73
CA VAL A 62 -11.84 4.89 -17.46
C VAL A 62 -13.12 5.35 -16.76
N THR A 63 -14.13 5.82 -17.49
CA THR A 63 -15.36 6.36 -16.88
C THR A 63 -16.14 5.33 -16.07
N SER A 64 -16.13 4.06 -16.49
CA SER A 64 -16.73 2.95 -15.74
C SER A 64 -15.87 2.49 -14.57
N ALA A 65 -14.55 2.52 -14.71
CA ALA A 65 -13.62 1.98 -13.71
C ALA A 65 -13.16 2.99 -12.65
N LEU A 66 -13.23 4.30 -12.92
CA LEU A 66 -12.70 5.34 -12.03
C LEU A 66 -13.51 5.41 -10.74
N PRO A 67 -12.91 5.12 -9.57
CA PRO A 67 -13.64 5.06 -8.32
C PRO A 67 -14.38 6.37 -8.00
N ARG A 68 -15.61 6.23 -7.51
CA ARG A 68 -16.43 7.31 -6.97
C ARG A 68 -16.56 7.12 -5.46
N GLY A 69 -16.94 8.17 -4.74
CA GLY A 69 -17.15 8.07 -3.29
C GLY A 69 -18.13 6.95 -2.93
N SER A 70 -19.17 6.75 -3.73
CA SER A 70 -20.16 5.69 -3.55
C SER A 70 -19.63 4.28 -3.82
N SER A 71 -18.54 4.12 -4.56
CA SER A 71 -17.91 2.84 -4.84
C SER A 71 -16.74 2.52 -3.91
N LEU A 72 -16.45 3.40 -2.94
CA LEU A 72 -15.34 3.26 -2.01
C LEU A 72 -15.82 3.22 -0.55
N ASN A 73 -17.05 2.76 -0.30
CA ASN A 73 -17.66 2.81 1.04
C ASN A 73 -16.82 2.05 2.07
N GLN A 74 -16.32 0.87 1.71
CA GLN A 74 -15.49 0.06 2.60
C GLN A 74 -14.14 0.72 2.86
N GLU A 75 -13.46 1.20 1.82
CA GLU A 75 -12.14 1.84 1.93
C GLU A 75 -12.23 3.16 2.73
N ILE A 76 -13.33 3.90 2.60
CA ILE A 76 -13.60 5.09 3.40
C ILE A 76 -13.86 4.71 4.87
N SER A 77 -14.63 3.65 5.12
CA SER A 77 -14.87 3.13 6.47
C SER A 77 -13.55 2.70 7.12
N ASP A 78 -12.74 1.92 6.41
CA ASP A 78 -11.40 1.47 6.82
C ASP A 78 -10.49 2.67 7.08
N ALA A 79 -10.52 3.70 6.23
CA ALA A 79 -9.74 4.93 6.42
C ALA A 79 -10.15 5.72 7.67
N ILE A 80 -11.43 5.71 8.05
CA ILE A 80 -11.91 6.31 9.29
C ILE A 80 -11.45 5.49 10.49
N ALA A 81 -11.71 4.17 10.48
CA ALA A 81 -11.32 3.26 11.54
C ALA A 81 -9.80 3.28 11.78
N ALA A 82 -9.00 3.24 10.71
CA ALA A 82 -7.55 3.31 10.78
C ALA A 82 -7.07 4.66 11.33
N GLN A 83 -7.75 5.76 11.01
CA GLN A 83 -7.41 7.08 11.56
C GLN A 83 -7.69 7.17 13.06
N GLU A 84 -8.81 6.62 13.53
CA GLU A 84 -9.17 6.57 14.95
C GLU A 84 -8.22 5.66 15.74
N ARG A 85 -7.93 4.48 15.18
CA ARG A 85 -7.02 3.49 15.75
C ARG A 85 -5.54 3.91 15.67
N GLY A 86 -5.20 4.79 14.73
CA GLY A 86 -3.83 5.29 14.50
C GLY A 86 -2.98 4.45 13.53
N TYR A 87 -3.55 3.40 12.93
CA TYR A 87 -2.89 2.51 11.96
C TYR A 87 -3.90 1.64 11.19
N TYR A 88 -3.49 1.18 10.00
CA TYR A 88 -4.23 0.22 9.18
C TYR A 88 -3.95 -1.21 9.62
N LEU A 89 -4.98 -2.05 9.64
CA LEU A 89 -4.84 -3.51 9.72
C LEU A 89 -4.36 -4.07 8.37
N PRO A 90 -3.74 -5.27 8.32
CA PRO A 90 -3.23 -5.84 7.07
C PRO A 90 -4.27 -5.94 5.95
N ASP A 91 -5.49 -6.37 6.25
CA ASP A 91 -6.57 -6.52 5.28
C ASP A 91 -7.11 -5.16 4.79
N GLU A 92 -7.19 -4.17 5.69
CA GLU A 92 -7.53 -2.78 5.33
C GLU A 92 -6.43 -2.12 4.49
N ASP A 93 -5.16 -2.38 4.80
CA ASP A 93 -3.99 -1.90 4.04
C ASP A 93 -4.03 -2.46 2.62
N GLU A 94 -4.23 -3.77 2.46
CA GLU A 94 -4.34 -4.42 1.15
C GLU A 94 -5.49 -3.86 0.31
N ARG A 95 -6.70 -3.72 0.87
CA ARG A 95 -7.84 -3.09 0.17
C ARG A 95 -7.53 -1.66 -0.26
N LEU A 96 -6.89 -0.87 0.61
CA LEU A 96 -6.46 0.49 0.26
C LEU A 96 -5.45 0.47 -0.90
N ARG A 97 -4.48 -0.44 -0.88
CA ARG A 97 -3.45 -0.53 -1.93
C ARG A 97 -4.05 -0.94 -3.26
N ASP A 98 -4.95 -1.91 -3.29
CA ASP A 98 -5.67 -2.32 -4.50
C ASP A 98 -6.43 -1.14 -5.13
N ALA A 99 -7.23 -0.45 -4.31
CA ALA A 99 -8.00 0.71 -4.75
C ALA A 99 -7.08 1.84 -5.24
N TYR A 100 -5.93 2.04 -4.58
CA TYR A 100 -4.99 3.10 -4.92
C TYR A 100 -4.19 2.79 -6.19
N VAL A 101 -3.72 1.56 -6.40
CA VAL A 101 -3.05 1.14 -7.63
C VAL A 101 -4.00 1.25 -8.82
N ASN A 102 -5.24 0.78 -8.68
CA ASN A 102 -6.25 0.95 -9.72
C ASN A 102 -6.44 2.44 -10.06
N TYR A 103 -6.57 3.29 -9.04
CA TYR A 103 -6.64 4.74 -9.23
C TYR A 103 -5.42 5.31 -9.97
N LEU A 104 -4.20 4.89 -9.62
CA LEU A 104 -2.97 5.36 -10.26
C LEU A 104 -2.91 4.94 -11.73
N SER A 105 -3.28 3.70 -12.06
CA SER A 105 -3.33 3.19 -13.43
C SER A 105 -4.31 3.99 -14.30
N LEU A 106 -5.54 4.21 -13.81
CA LEU A 106 -6.55 5.00 -14.50
C LEU A 106 -6.11 6.47 -14.66
N ARG A 107 -5.46 7.02 -13.63
CA ARG A 107 -4.88 8.36 -13.68
C ARG A 107 -3.81 8.49 -14.77
N THR A 108 -2.94 7.49 -14.92
CA THR A 108 -1.92 7.46 -15.97
C THR A 108 -2.56 7.46 -17.35
N ALA A 109 -3.56 6.60 -17.59
CA ALA A 109 -4.28 6.54 -18.87
C ALA A 109 -4.96 7.88 -19.24
N LEU A 110 -5.60 8.54 -18.27
CA LEU A 110 -6.19 9.88 -18.48
C LEU A 110 -5.11 10.94 -18.79
N TRP A 111 -3.99 10.89 -18.10
CA TRP A 111 -2.90 11.85 -18.30
C TRP A 111 -2.24 11.69 -19.67
N GLU A 112 -2.01 10.45 -20.10
CA GLU A 112 -1.52 10.14 -21.45
C GLU A 112 -2.48 10.62 -22.52
N THR A 113 -3.80 10.43 -22.33
CA THR A 113 -4.84 10.97 -23.22
C THR A 113 -4.69 12.48 -23.38
N VAL A 114 -4.56 13.23 -22.27
CA VAL A 114 -4.34 14.69 -22.32
C VAL A 114 -3.05 15.05 -23.04
N GLN A 115 -1.96 14.32 -22.78
CA GLN A 115 -0.65 14.60 -23.36
C GLN A 115 -0.60 14.33 -24.86
N THR A 116 -1.29 13.29 -25.33
CA THR A 116 -1.42 12.93 -26.74
C THR A 116 -2.26 13.95 -27.51
N LEU A 117 -3.40 14.38 -26.95
CA LEU A 117 -4.31 15.29 -27.64
C LEU A 117 -3.86 16.76 -27.59
N ARG A 118 -3.18 17.18 -26.52
CA ARG A 118 -2.82 18.58 -26.30
C ARG A 118 -2.07 19.25 -27.47
N PRO A 119 -1.04 18.64 -28.09
CA PRO A 119 -0.33 19.24 -29.22
C PRO A 119 -1.23 19.48 -30.43
N LEU A 120 -2.36 18.77 -30.52
CA LEU A 120 -3.32 18.84 -31.62
C LEU A 120 -4.34 19.97 -31.44
N LEU A 121 -4.37 20.62 -30.28
CA LEU A 121 -5.25 21.76 -30.03
C LEU A 121 -4.67 23.09 -30.54
N ASP A 122 -3.42 23.09 -31.01
CA ASP A 122 -2.78 24.28 -31.58
C ASP A 122 -3.32 24.55 -32.99
N GLU A 123 -3.93 25.71 -33.18
CA GLU A 123 -4.46 26.19 -34.47
C GLU A 123 -3.40 26.18 -35.58
N ARG A 124 -2.12 26.43 -35.23
CA ARG A 124 -1.01 26.40 -36.19
C ARG A 124 -0.76 25.02 -36.75
N ARG A 125 -1.12 23.98 -36.00
CA ARG A 125 -0.92 22.58 -36.37
C ARG A 125 -2.16 21.99 -37.01
N ASN A 126 -3.33 22.38 -36.52
CA ASN A 126 -4.61 21.89 -37.01
C ASN A 126 -5.55 23.08 -37.24
N PRO A 127 -5.70 23.59 -38.48
CA PRO A 127 -6.54 24.75 -38.79
C PRO A 127 -8.05 24.43 -38.78
N ASP A 128 -8.44 23.15 -38.82
CA ASP A 128 -9.84 22.73 -38.71
C ASP A 128 -10.40 22.99 -37.30
N TRP A 129 -11.34 23.95 -37.21
CA TRP A 129 -11.97 24.34 -35.95
C TRP A 129 -12.82 23.23 -35.35
N ASN A 130 -13.61 22.52 -36.16
CA ASN A 130 -14.51 21.48 -35.67
C ASN A 130 -13.72 20.30 -35.10
N LEU A 131 -12.64 19.92 -35.78
CA LEU A 131 -11.67 18.95 -35.29
C LEU A 131 -11.08 19.36 -33.94
N ARG A 132 -10.62 20.62 -33.81
CA ARG A 132 -10.09 21.13 -32.54
C ARG A 132 -11.13 21.09 -31.42
N LEU A 133 -12.40 21.35 -31.69
CA LEU A 133 -13.46 21.36 -30.68
C LEU A 133 -13.71 19.99 -30.07
N TYR A 134 -13.85 18.93 -30.87
CA TYR A 134 -14.12 17.61 -30.31
C TYR A 134 -12.84 16.99 -29.68
N LEU A 135 -11.65 17.24 -30.25
CA LEU A 135 -10.37 16.89 -29.62
C LEU A 135 -10.22 17.59 -28.27
N PHE A 136 -10.62 18.87 -28.19
CA PHE A 136 -10.66 19.61 -26.94
C PHE A 136 -11.65 18.97 -25.96
N GLY A 137 -12.85 18.59 -26.41
CA GLY A 137 -13.85 17.90 -25.59
C GLY A 137 -13.29 16.64 -24.92
N LEU A 138 -12.62 15.78 -25.69
CA LEU A 138 -11.93 14.59 -25.18
C LEU A 138 -10.85 14.94 -24.15
N ALA A 139 -9.93 15.84 -24.50
CA ALA A 139 -8.82 16.23 -23.62
C ALA A 139 -9.30 16.92 -22.33
N PHE A 140 -10.35 17.74 -22.44
CA PHE A 140 -10.93 18.44 -21.30
C PHE A 140 -11.72 17.49 -20.41
N CYS A 141 -12.45 16.52 -20.97
CA CYS A 141 -13.10 15.46 -20.21
C CYS A 141 -12.09 14.68 -19.37
N ALA A 142 -10.98 14.24 -19.99
CA ALA A 142 -9.89 13.56 -19.28
C ALA A 142 -9.32 14.43 -18.14
N THR A 143 -9.10 15.71 -18.43
CA THR A 143 -8.59 16.70 -17.45
C THR A 143 -9.56 16.92 -16.30
N ALA A 144 -10.86 16.97 -16.56
CA ALA A 144 -11.91 17.10 -15.55
C ALA A 144 -11.92 15.90 -14.60
N MET A 145 -11.93 14.68 -15.15
CA MET A 145 -11.89 13.43 -14.37
C MET A 145 -10.63 13.32 -13.51
N LEU A 146 -9.46 13.70 -14.05
CA LEU A 146 -8.19 13.79 -13.32
C LEU A 146 -8.26 14.75 -12.14
N THR A 147 -8.97 15.87 -12.32
CA THR A 147 -9.10 16.93 -11.34
C THR A 147 -10.06 16.52 -10.23
N ARG A 148 -11.24 16.02 -10.58
CA ARG A 148 -12.25 15.54 -9.63
C ARG A 148 -11.68 14.44 -8.74
N SER A 149 -11.11 13.39 -9.35
CA SER A 149 -10.58 12.25 -8.61
C SER A 149 -9.40 12.63 -7.70
N ALA A 150 -8.46 13.44 -8.17
CA ALA A 150 -7.36 13.94 -7.34
C ALA A 150 -7.85 14.79 -6.17
N ARG A 151 -8.88 15.61 -6.37
CA ARG A 151 -9.48 16.40 -5.28
C ARG A 151 -10.12 15.51 -4.23
N PHE A 152 -10.84 14.48 -4.67
CA PHE A 152 -11.52 13.54 -3.79
C PHE A 152 -10.53 12.85 -2.83
N ILE A 153 -9.49 12.21 -3.36
CA ILE A 153 -8.49 11.53 -2.53
C ILE A 153 -7.71 12.52 -1.64
N VAL A 154 -7.40 13.71 -2.15
CA VAL A 154 -6.78 14.78 -1.35
C VAL A 154 -7.69 15.26 -0.22
N SER A 155 -9.00 15.37 -0.44
CA SER A 155 -9.94 15.72 0.64
C SER A 155 -10.08 14.60 1.66
N LEU A 156 -10.06 13.33 1.22
CA LEU A 156 -10.14 12.19 2.12
C LEU A 156 -8.94 12.13 3.08
N ALA A 157 -7.73 12.31 2.54
CA ALA A 157 -6.49 12.22 3.34
C ALA A 157 -6.12 13.51 4.08
N ARG A 158 -6.70 14.67 3.73
CA ARG A 158 -6.31 16.00 4.25
C ARG A 158 -6.24 16.04 5.77
N ASP A 159 -7.30 15.57 6.41
CA ASP A 159 -7.47 15.64 7.86
C ASP A 159 -7.19 14.29 8.51
N ARG A 160 -6.63 13.34 7.73
CA ARG A 160 -6.33 11.97 8.15
C ARG A 160 -4.85 11.65 7.93
N PRO A 161 -3.94 12.06 8.82
CA PRO A 161 -2.51 11.81 8.66
C PRO A 161 -2.14 10.32 8.56
N VAL A 162 -2.93 9.40 9.12
CA VAL A 162 -2.71 7.95 8.98
C VAL A 162 -2.90 7.54 7.52
N VAL A 163 -4.02 7.96 6.91
CA VAL A 163 -4.33 7.74 5.49
C VAL A 163 -3.27 8.39 4.60
N TRP A 164 -2.89 9.64 4.90
CA TRP A 164 -1.85 10.34 4.15
C TRP A 164 -0.55 9.55 4.12
N ASN A 165 -0.04 9.18 5.31
CA ASN A 165 1.23 8.48 5.43
C ASN A 165 1.17 7.13 4.73
N LYS A 166 0.03 6.44 4.81
CA LYS A 166 -0.14 5.14 4.17
C LYS A 166 -0.15 5.24 2.64
N LEU A 167 -0.84 6.23 2.07
CA LEU A 167 -0.81 6.48 0.62
C LEU A 167 0.59 6.90 0.10
N ASP A 168 1.42 7.51 0.95
CA ASP A 168 2.81 7.89 0.64
C ASP A 168 3.84 6.80 0.97
N GLU A 169 3.44 5.73 1.64
CA GLU A 169 4.30 4.61 2.03
C GLU A 169 4.59 3.73 0.82
N ALA A 170 5.87 3.40 0.62
CA ALA A 170 6.25 2.44 -0.42
C ALA A 170 5.67 1.06 -0.11
N GLU A 171 5.30 0.32 -1.13
CA GLU A 171 4.84 -1.06 -0.97
C GLU A 171 5.25 -1.85 -2.23
N PRO A 172 6.38 -2.58 -2.19
CA PRO A 172 6.94 -3.26 -3.35
C PRO A 172 6.00 -4.25 -4.03
N ARG A 173 5.12 -4.91 -3.26
CA ARG A 173 4.14 -5.87 -3.81
C ARG A 173 3.16 -5.26 -4.80
N PHE A 174 2.96 -3.95 -4.68
CA PHE A 174 2.00 -3.16 -5.46
C PHE A 174 2.71 -2.18 -6.40
N ASP A 175 4.03 -2.25 -6.52
CA ASP A 175 4.87 -1.28 -7.25
C ASP A 175 4.60 0.18 -6.83
N LEU A 176 4.31 0.39 -5.55
CA LEU A 176 4.03 1.71 -5.01
C LEU A 176 5.30 2.38 -4.54
N GLU A 177 5.65 3.48 -5.20
CA GLU A 177 6.77 4.34 -4.80
C GLU A 177 6.41 5.22 -3.61
N HIS A 178 7.41 5.45 -2.75
CA HIS A 178 7.30 6.40 -1.66
C HIS A 178 7.04 7.82 -2.19
N LYS A 179 6.11 8.54 -1.55
CA LYS A 179 5.64 9.90 -1.91
C LYS A 179 4.83 10.01 -3.21
N SER A 180 4.28 8.91 -3.73
CA SER A 180 3.39 8.93 -4.90
C SER A 180 2.18 9.87 -4.68
N PHE A 181 1.57 9.85 -3.50
CA PHE A 181 0.41 10.69 -3.16
C PHE A 181 0.78 12.16 -2.98
N THR A 182 1.89 12.43 -2.29
CA THR A 182 2.46 13.78 -2.18
C THR A 182 2.76 14.37 -3.56
N ALA A 183 3.21 13.57 -4.52
CA ALA A 183 3.42 14.02 -5.89
C ALA A 183 2.10 14.45 -6.56
N ILE A 184 1.01 13.70 -6.37
CA ILE A 184 -0.34 14.07 -6.84
C ILE A 184 -0.78 15.40 -6.22
N TYR A 185 -0.68 15.56 -4.89
CA TYR A 185 -1.10 16.79 -4.23
C TYR A 185 -0.27 18.00 -4.64
N ARG A 186 1.05 17.83 -4.81
CA ARG A 186 1.94 18.88 -5.31
C ARG A 186 1.54 19.33 -6.71
N ARG A 187 1.20 18.40 -7.61
CA ARG A 187 0.74 18.72 -8.97
C ARG A 187 -0.62 19.43 -8.94
N LEU A 188 -1.57 18.94 -8.14
CA LEU A 188 -2.90 19.56 -7.97
C LEU A 188 -2.84 20.97 -7.37
N SER A 189 -1.77 21.30 -6.63
CA SER A 189 -1.53 22.61 -6.03
C SER A 189 -0.55 23.49 -6.83
N SER A 190 -0.20 23.11 -8.06
CA SER A 190 0.68 23.86 -8.96
C SER A 190 -0.03 25.05 -9.64
N ALA A 191 0.49 26.27 -9.45
CA ALA A 191 -0.11 27.48 -10.01
C ALA A 191 -0.15 27.46 -11.55
N ARG A 192 0.88 26.87 -12.17
CA ARG A 192 0.95 26.67 -13.62
C ARG A 192 -0.15 25.72 -14.09
N TRP A 193 -0.39 24.64 -13.36
CA TRP A 193 -1.45 23.69 -13.71
C TRP A 193 -2.84 24.32 -13.53
N MET A 194 -3.07 25.07 -12.44
CA MET A 194 -4.32 25.80 -12.22
C MET A 194 -4.67 26.74 -13.36
N TRP A 195 -3.72 27.59 -13.75
CA TRP A 195 -3.97 28.62 -14.74
C TRP A 195 -4.45 27.98 -16.04
N ARG A 196 -3.78 26.91 -16.46
CA ARG A 196 -4.14 26.14 -17.66
C ARG A 196 -5.48 25.42 -17.53
N TYR A 197 -5.76 24.82 -16.38
CA TYR A 197 -7.07 24.21 -16.12
C TYR A 197 -8.20 25.24 -16.21
N HIS A 198 -8.00 26.42 -15.61
CA HIS A 198 -8.97 27.50 -15.61
C HIS A 198 -9.19 28.09 -17.01
N GLU A 199 -8.15 28.17 -17.84
CA GLU A 199 -8.27 28.57 -19.24
C GLU A 199 -9.07 27.56 -20.05
N ALA A 200 -8.75 26.26 -19.91
CA ALA A 200 -9.51 25.20 -20.56
C ALA A 200 -10.97 25.20 -20.10
N TRP A 201 -11.23 25.37 -18.80
CA TRP A 201 -12.59 25.49 -18.28
C TRP A 201 -13.35 26.68 -18.88
N ARG A 202 -12.72 27.87 -18.98
CA ARG A 202 -13.36 29.02 -19.62
C ARG A 202 -13.67 28.74 -21.09
N PHE A 203 -12.74 28.12 -21.80
CA PHE A 203 -12.94 27.76 -23.20
C PHE A 203 -14.13 26.80 -23.35
N TYR A 204 -14.21 25.78 -22.50
CA TYR A 204 -15.35 24.86 -22.45
C TYR A 204 -16.66 25.60 -22.16
N ASP A 205 -16.67 26.50 -21.17
CA ASP A 205 -17.89 27.21 -20.76
C ASP A 205 -18.40 28.14 -21.87
N THR A 206 -17.50 28.79 -22.61
CA THR A 206 -17.84 29.63 -23.77
C THR A 206 -18.32 28.83 -24.98
N HIS A 207 -17.73 27.67 -25.26
CA HIS A 207 -17.99 26.88 -26.49
C HIS A 207 -18.76 25.59 -26.21
N ARG A 208 -19.52 25.53 -25.11
CA ARG A 208 -20.15 24.29 -24.62
C ARG A 208 -21.00 23.60 -25.69
N GLU A 209 -21.89 24.35 -26.32
CA GLU A 209 -22.79 23.82 -27.35
C GLU A 209 -22.04 23.44 -28.64
N ASP A 210 -20.99 24.19 -28.99
CA ASP A 210 -20.17 23.89 -30.17
C ASP A 210 -19.36 22.61 -29.97
N ILE A 211 -18.79 22.41 -28.77
CA ILE A 211 -18.08 21.19 -28.39
C ILE A 211 -19.03 20.00 -28.41
N ALA A 212 -20.25 20.15 -27.87
CA ALA A 212 -21.24 19.08 -27.88
C ALA A 212 -21.64 18.69 -29.32
N ARG A 213 -21.91 19.68 -30.18
CA ARG A 213 -22.21 19.44 -31.61
C ARG A 213 -21.05 18.77 -32.34
N ALA A 214 -19.82 19.21 -32.10
CA ALA A 214 -18.62 18.61 -32.72
C ALA A 214 -18.42 17.15 -32.28
N LEU A 215 -18.63 16.85 -31.00
CA LEU A 215 -18.55 15.48 -30.46
C LEU A 215 -19.66 14.59 -31.05
N ASP A 216 -20.88 15.09 -31.19
CA ASP A 216 -22.00 14.34 -31.78
C ASP A 216 -21.73 14.01 -33.25
N GLN A 217 -21.24 14.98 -34.03
CA GLN A 217 -20.86 14.77 -35.43
C GLN A 217 -19.73 13.73 -35.60
N ALA A 218 -18.86 13.61 -34.58
CA ALA A 218 -17.80 12.61 -34.54
C ALA A 218 -18.24 11.26 -33.95
N ASN A 219 -19.54 11.04 -33.70
CA ASN A 219 -20.10 9.85 -33.04
C ASN A 219 -19.58 9.61 -31.60
N MET A 220 -19.21 10.69 -30.89
CA MET A 220 -18.65 10.67 -29.53
C MET A 220 -19.56 11.33 -28.48
N HIS A 221 -20.88 11.28 -28.71
CA HIS A 221 -21.90 11.92 -27.86
C HIS A 221 -21.81 11.59 -26.36
N LEU A 222 -21.30 10.41 -25.99
CA LEU A 222 -21.08 10.01 -24.59
C LEU A 222 -20.11 10.96 -23.86
N VAL A 223 -19.13 11.52 -24.55
CA VAL A 223 -18.18 12.49 -23.97
C VAL A 223 -18.91 13.74 -23.51
N SER A 224 -19.89 14.22 -24.27
CA SER A 224 -20.74 15.35 -23.89
C SER A 224 -21.52 15.05 -22.61
N GLN A 225 -22.02 13.82 -22.46
CA GLN A 225 -22.72 13.39 -21.24
C GLN A 225 -21.77 13.32 -20.03
N TRP A 226 -20.55 12.78 -20.21
CA TRP A 226 -19.55 12.74 -19.15
C TRP A 226 -19.08 14.13 -18.73
N LEU A 227 -18.86 15.04 -19.68
CA LEU A 227 -18.53 16.43 -19.39
C LEU A 227 -19.61 17.10 -18.55
N LYS A 228 -20.89 16.94 -18.91
CA LYS A 228 -22.03 17.42 -18.13
C LYS A 228 -22.04 16.83 -16.71
N ALA A 229 -21.74 15.54 -16.55
CA ALA A 229 -21.64 14.90 -15.26
C ALA A 229 -20.45 15.40 -14.40
N GLU A 230 -19.38 15.90 -15.04
CA GLU A 230 -18.21 16.45 -14.35
C GLU A 230 -18.38 17.95 -13.97
N GLU A 231 -19.34 18.67 -14.58
CA GLU A 231 -19.57 20.11 -14.33
C GLU A 231 -19.73 20.51 -12.86
N PRO A 232 -20.45 19.73 -12.00
CA PRO A 232 -20.58 20.07 -10.58
C PRO A 232 -19.24 20.12 -9.84
N PHE A 233 -18.20 19.49 -10.39
CA PHE A 233 -16.87 19.36 -9.77
C PHE A 233 -15.85 20.36 -10.31
N PHE A 234 -16.21 21.19 -11.30
CA PHE A 234 -15.31 22.18 -11.89
C PHE A 234 -14.89 23.26 -10.88
N GLU A 235 -13.59 23.56 -10.85
CA GLU A 235 -13.06 24.65 -10.03
C GLU A 235 -13.20 25.99 -10.75
N LYS A 236 -14.30 26.70 -10.47
CA LYS A 236 -14.57 28.03 -11.03
C LYS A 236 -13.79 29.15 -10.31
N SER A 237 -13.27 28.88 -9.09
CA SER A 237 -12.67 29.92 -8.24
C SER A 237 -11.15 29.86 -8.17
N ARG A 238 -10.49 30.94 -8.60
CA ARG A 238 -9.04 31.14 -8.41
C ARG A 238 -8.64 31.22 -6.93
N ARG A 239 -9.54 31.69 -6.05
CA ARG A 239 -9.27 31.85 -4.61
C ARG A 239 -9.10 30.50 -3.91
N GLU A 240 -9.94 29.52 -4.23
CA GLU A 240 -9.87 28.18 -3.63
C GLU A 240 -8.58 27.45 -3.99
N PHE A 241 -8.06 27.72 -5.18
CA PHE A 241 -6.75 27.23 -5.57
C PHE A 241 -5.61 27.83 -4.73
N VAL A 242 -5.59 29.16 -4.54
CA VAL A 242 -4.55 29.84 -3.73
C VAL A 242 -4.56 29.28 -2.30
N LYS A 243 -5.76 29.10 -1.72
CA LYS A 243 -5.91 28.44 -0.41
C LYS A 243 -5.31 27.03 -0.42
N ARG A 244 -5.54 26.23 -1.46
CA ARG A 244 -4.96 24.87 -1.59
C ARG A 244 -3.44 24.89 -1.66
N LYS A 245 -2.85 25.85 -2.38
CA LYS A 245 -1.38 26.03 -2.44
C LYS A 245 -0.79 26.42 -1.09
N ILE A 246 -1.42 27.35 -0.37
CA ILE A 246 -0.97 27.75 0.98
C ILE A 246 -1.06 26.55 1.93
N ARG A 247 -2.19 25.84 1.94
CA ARG A 247 -2.37 24.62 2.75
C ARG A 247 -1.31 23.56 2.45
N PHE A 248 -1.02 23.29 1.17
CA PHE A 248 0.06 22.38 0.80
C PHE A 248 1.41 22.83 1.35
N ARG A 249 1.75 24.13 1.25
CA ARG A 249 3.02 24.64 1.77
C ARG A 249 3.12 24.47 3.28
N LEU A 250 2.06 24.75 4.03
CA LEU A 250 1.99 24.52 5.48
C LEU A 250 2.17 23.04 5.81
N HIS A 251 1.47 22.15 5.09
CA HIS A 251 1.58 20.70 5.26
C HIS A 251 2.99 20.18 4.95
N ALA A 252 3.56 20.59 3.80
CA ALA A 252 4.90 20.21 3.37
C ALA A 252 6.01 20.78 4.27
N PHE A 253 5.73 21.86 5.00
CA PHE A 253 6.62 22.38 6.04
C PHE A 253 6.58 21.49 7.29
N LYS A 254 5.37 21.15 7.77
CA LYS A 254 5.17 20.23 8.92
C LYS A 254 5.83 18.87 8.69
N LEU A 255 5.68 18.28 7.50
CA LEU A 255 6.28 16.99 7.16
C LEU A 255 7.82 17.03 7.11
N ARG A 256 8.42 18.15 6.68
CA ARG A 256 9.89 18.28 6.59
C ARG A 256 10.57 18.18 7.96
N GLN A 257 9.98 18.78 8.98
CA GLN A 257 10.48 18.71 10.36
C GLN A 257 10.45 17.27 10.92
N ILE A 258 9.39 16.51 10.61
CA ILE A 258 9.26 15.11 11.03
C ILE A 258 10.25 14.19 10.29
N SER A 259 10.52 14.47 9.00
CA SER A 259 11.41 13.63 8.19
C SER A 259 12.89 13.70 8.59
N GLY A 260 13.36 14.84 9.12
CA GLY A 260 14.71 14.98 9.66
C GLY A 260 14.91 14.12 10.90
N TYR A 261 13.96 14.17 11.84
CA TYR A 261 13.95 13.34 13.04
C TYR A 261 13.87 11.84 12.72
N LYS A 262 12.97 11.43 11.82
CA LYS A 262 12.84 10.02 11.39
C LYS A 262 14.16 9.47 10.83
N ARG A 263 14.91 10.26 10.04
CA ARG A 263 16.18 9.82 9.47
C ARG A 263 17.25 9.60 10.55
N VAL A 264 17.34 10.52 11.51
CA VAL A 264 18.28 10.40 12.64
C VAL A 264 17.94 9.18 13.50
N MET A 265 16.66 9.01 13.86
CA MET A 265 16.21 7.86 14.65
C MET A 265 16.41 6.54 13.90
N PHE A 266 16.16 6.50 12.58
CA PHE A 266 16.43 5.30 11.79
C PHE A 266 17.90 4.88 11.84
N HIS A 267 18.84 5.83 11.72
CA HIS A 267 20.26 5.51 11.84
C HIS A 267 20.62 5.00 13.24
N LEU A 268 20.07 5.60 14.29
CA LEU A 268 20.26 5.16 15.67
C LEU A 268 19.71 3.74 15.89
N PHE A 269 18.48 3.46 15.48
CA PHE A 269 17.85 2.14 15.59
C PHE A 269 18.54 1.09 14.75
N ARG A 270 19.01 1.44 13.54
CA ARG A 270 19.77 0.52 12.70
C ARG A 270 21.06 0.12 13.39
N LEU A 271 21.81 1.08 13.93
CA LEU A 271 23.06 0.81 14.64
C LEU A 271 22.84 -0.03 15.89
N SER A 272 21.81 0.25 16.69
CA SER A 272 21.50 -0.54 17.88
C SER A 272 20.96 -1.93 17.53
N GLY A 273 20.03 -2.02 16.57
CA GLY A 273 19.39 -3.27 16.17
C GLY A 273 20.34 -4.22 15.45
N SER A 274 21.19 -3.72 14.56
CA SER A 274 22.21 -4.55 13.90
C SER A 274 23.27 -5.03 14.88
N ALA A 275 23.72 -4.18 15.82
CA ALA A 275 24.69 -4.57 16.83
C ALA A 275 24.15 -5.65 17.78
N ILE A 276 22.88 -5.57 18.19
CA ILE A 276 22.24 -6.57 19.05
C ILE A 276 21.99 -7.89 18.29
N ALA A 277 21.64 -7.83 17.01
CA ALA A 277 21.37 -9.02 16.19
C ALA A 277 22.63 -9.83 15.83
N GLU A 278 23.82 -9.21 15.84
CA GLU A 278 25.10 -9.86 15.48
C GLU A 278 25.89 -10.38 16.69
N MET A 279 25.54 -9.95 17.89
CA MET A 279 26.22 -10.36 19.11
C MET A 279 25.82 -11.79 19.49
N LYS A 280 26.79 -12.71 19.41
CA LYS A 280 26.72 -14.05 20.03
C LYS A 280 27.55 -14.00 21.30
N HIS A 281 27.06 -14.60 22.39
CA HIS A 281 27.79 -14.56 23.65
C HIS A 281 29.05 -15.44 23.53
N PRO A 282 30.28 -14.91 23.66
CA PRO A 282 31.52 -15.68 23.45
C PRO A 282 31.74 -16.81 24.48
N PHE A 283 30.93 -16.83 25.55
CA PHE A 283 31.17 -17.61 26.77
C PHE A 283 30.12 -18.68 27.06
N VAL A 284 29.02 -18.77 26.29
CA VAL A 284 27.97 -19.79 26.53
C VAL A 284 28.20 -21.06 25.70
N ARG A 285 28.83 -20.94 24.53
CA ARG A 285 29.27 -22.08 23.71
C ARG A 285 30.77 -22.12 23.59
N ARG A 286 31.39 -23.22 24.05
CA ARG A 286 32.77 -23.56 23.64
C ARG A 286 32.74 -23.88 22.15
N ASN A 287 33.73 -23.38 21.40
CA ASN A 287 33.93 -23.72 19.99
C ASN A 287 33.81 -25.25 19.79
N GLY A 288 32.73 -25.71 19.14
CA GLY A 288 32.49 -27.12 18.82
C GLY A 288 31.19 -27.76 19.33
N GLU A 289 30.43 -27.11 20.23
CA GLU A 289 29.14 -27.66 20.68
C GLU A 289 28.04 -27.52 19.61
N LYS A 290 27.37 -28.64 19.31
CA LYS A 290 26.31 -28.71 18.29
C LYS A 290 24.99 -28.15 18.85
N HIS A 291 24.12 -27.65 17.96
CA HIS A 291 22.74 -27.32 18.28
C HIS A 291 22.00 -28.51 18.89
N ARG A 292 21.18 -28.28 19.92
CA ARG A 292 20.42 -29.35 20.60
C ARG A 292 19.44 -30.04 19.65
N VAL A 293 18.88 -29.28 18.70
CA VAL A 293 18.06 -29.84 17.63
C VAL A 293 18.95 -30.59 16.61
N THR A 294 19.07 -31.90 16.82
CA THR A 294 19.91 -32.77 15.99
C THR A 294 19.31 -33.03 14.60
N PRO A 295 20.09 -33.52 13.60
CA PRO A 295 19.54 -33.96 12.31
C PRO A 295 18.40 -34.98 12.44
N ALA A 296 18.45 -35.88 13.42
CA ALA A 296 17.39 -36.85 13.67
C ALA A 296 16.08 -36.17 14.13
N VAL A 297 16.17 -35.22 15.07
CA VAL A 297 15.02 -34.43 15.52
C VAL A 297 14.43 -33.63 14.36
N ARG A 298 15.26 -33.01 13.51
CA ARG A 298 14.80 -32.30 12.30
C ARG A 298 14.07 -33.22 11.32
N ALA A 299 14.61 -34.41 11.07
CA ALA A 299 13.99 -35.38 10.17
C ALA A 299 12.63 -35.89 10.69
N VAL A 300 12.51 -36.15 12.00
CA VAL A 300 11.23 -36.51 12.63
C VAL A 300 10.25 -35.35 12.54
N THR A 301 10.69 -34.14 12.88
CA THR A 301 9.87 -32.92 12.84
C THR A 301 9.34 -32.65 11.43
N GLY A 302 10.20 -32.71 10.41
CA GLY A 302 9.81 -32.47 9.02
C GLY A 302 8.71 -33.41 8.51
N LYS A 303 8.62 -34.64 9.03
CA LYS A 303 7.52 -35.57 8.71
C LYS A 303 6.18 -35.21 9.35
N MET A 304 6.20 -34.40 10.41
CA MET A 304 5.02 -33.99 11.17
C MET A 304 4.45 -32.64 10.73
N LEU A 305 5.26 -31.82 10.05
CA LEU A 305 4.88 -30.47 9.63
C LEU A 305 3.85 -30.47 8.50
N ARG A 306 2.97 -29.47 8.56
CA ARG A 306 1.96 -29.19 7.55
C ARG A 306 2.06 -27.72 7.14
N ALA A 307 1.81 -27.43 5.86
CA ALA A 307 1.73 -26.06 5.38
C ALA A 307 0.81 -25.23 6.29
N GLY A 308 1.27 -24.04 6.70
CA GLY A 308 0.61 -23.21 7.71
C GLY A 308 1.18 -23.33 9.11
N ASP A 309 1.96 -24.37 9.41
CA ASP A 309 2.58 -24.47 10.73
C ASP A 309 3.51 -23.27 10.99
N ILE A 310 3.40 -22.70 12.17
CA ILE A 310 4.27 -21.64 12.68
C ILE A 310 5.37 -22.31 13.50
N LEU A 311 6.61 -22.11 13.07
CA LEU A 311 7.80 -22.57 13.77
C LEU A 311 8.30 -21.44 14.65
N VAL A 312 8.25 -21.61 15.96
CA VAL A 312 8.81 -20.66 16.92
C VAL A 312 10.10 -21.24 17.45
N THR A 313 11.19 -20.50 17.36
CA THR A 313 12.54 -21.02 17.62
C THR A 313 13.32 -20.18 18.62
N ARG A 314 14.28 -20.83 19.28
CA ARG A 314 15.22 -20.22 20.22
C ARG A 314 16.62 -20.79 20.02
N HIS A 315 17.60 -19.90 19.96
CA HIS A 315 19.02 -20.22 20.14
C HIS A 315 19.43 -19.85 21.56
N ASP A 316 20.16 -20.70 22.28
CA ASP A 316 20.56 -20.39 23.67
C ASP A 316 21.74 -19.40 23.73
N ASP A 317 22.54 -19.31 22.67
CA ASP A 317 23.75 -18.46 22.56
C ASP A 317 23.50 -17.05 22.00
N ALA A 318 22.27 -16.77 21.57
CA ALA A 318 21.91 -15.48 20.98
C ALA A 318 21.75 -14.39 22.05
N ILE A 319 22.54 -13.30 21.94
CA ILE A 319 22.44 -12.16 22.87
C ILE A 319 21.09 -11.45 22.74
N SER A 320 20.41 -11.58 21.60
CA SER A 320 19.04 -11.09 21.42
C SER A 320 18.06 -11.62 22.48
N ASN A 321 18.29 -12.78 23.10
CA ASN A 321 17.48 -13.28 24.22
C ASN A 321 17.51 -12.39 25.46
N PHE A 322 18.56 -11.59 25.65
CA PHE A 322 18.66 -10.64 26.78
C PHE A 322 17.94 -9.32 26.49
N PHE A 323 17.68 -9.01 25.21
CA PHE A 323 17.12 -7.73 24.77
C PHE A 323 15.69 -7.85 24.24
N LEU A 324 15.25 -9.03 23.80
CA LEU A 324 13.88 -9.32 23.42
C LEU A 324 13.18 -9.98 24.62
N PRO A 325 12.02 -9.48 25.05
CA PRO A 325 11.30 -10.08 26.18
C PRO A 325 10.77 -11.46 25.78
N GLY A 326 10.98 -12.44 26.66
CA GLY A 326 10.40 -13.79 26.55
C GLY A 326 11.41 -14.91 26.27
N PHE A 327 10.94 -16.15 26.43
CA PHE A 327 11.70 -17.36 26.11
C PHE A 327 11.75 -17.61 24.59
N TRP A 328 10.73 -17.18 23.86
CA TRP A 328 10.56 -17.44 22.42
C TRP A 328 10.80 -16.18 21.57
N PRO A 329 12.04 -15.94 21.08
CA PRO A 329 12.38 -14.70 20.40
C PRO A 329 11.96 -14.64 18.93
N HIS A 330 11.87 -15.78 18.24
CA HIS A 330 11.80 -15.83 16.78
C HIS A 330 10.67 -16.73 16.27
N ALA A 331 10.05 -16.36 15.16
CA ALA A 331 9.02 -17.16 14.51
C ALA A 331 9.13 -17.14 12.98
N SER A 332 8.84 -18.28 12.35
CA SER A 332 8.82 -18.45 10.90
C SER A 332 7.62 -19.26 10.46
N LEU A 333 7.28 -19.17 9.17
CA LEU A 333 6.10 -19.81 8.59
C LEU A 333 6.51 -20.98 7.72
N TYR A 334 6.04 -22.19 8.04
CA TYR A 334 6.23 -23.35 7.18
C TYR A 334 5.22 -23.33 6.03
N LEU A 335 5.70 -23.14 4.80
CA LEU A 335 4.90 -23.10 3.58
C LEU A 335 4.52 -24.49 3.05
N GLY A 336 5.14 -25.55 3.58
CA GLY A 336 4.98 -26.91 3.09
C GLY A 336 6.08 -27.36 2.13
N ASN A 337 6.06 -28.65 1.81
CA ASN A 337 6.78 -29.19 0.66
C ASN A 337 6.01 -28.94 -0.65
N THR A 338 6.62 -29.27 -1.79
CA THR A 338 6.01 -29.07 -3.12
C THR A 338 4.60 -29.66 -3.24
N SER A 339 4.39 -30.90 -2.80
CA SER A 339 3.07 -31.54 -2.84
C SER A 339 2.02 -30.82 -1.98
N GLN A 340 2.40 -30.36 -0.78
CA GLN A 340 1.50 -29.58 0.07
C GLN A 340 1.14 -28.23 -0.57
N ARG A 341 2.09 -27.55 -1.20
CA ARG A 341 1.83 -26.29 -1.91
C ARG A 341 0.92 -26.48 -3.11
N GLU A 342 1.16 -27.52 -3.91
CA GLU A 342 0.32 -27.88 -5.07
C GLU A 342 -1.11 -28.21 -4.65
N SER A 343 -1.29 -29.01 -3.59
CA SER A 343 -2.63 -29.36 -3.09
C SER A 343 -3.43 -28.19 -2.52
N LEU A 344 -2.74 -27.14 -2.04
CA LEU A 344 -3.36 -25.89 -1.61
C LEU A 344 -3.45 -24.85 -2.75
N ASP A 345 -2.95 -25.16 -3.95
CA ASP A 345 -2.88 -24.24 -5.09
C ASP A 345 -2.20 -22.91 -4.72
N LEU A 346 -1.06 -22.99 -4.02
CA LEU A 346 -0.29 -21.80 -3.61
C LEU A 346 0.49 -21.21 -4.79
N PRO A 347 0.77 -19.89 -4.75
CA PRO A 347 1.64 -19.25 -5.74
C PRO A 347 3.02 -19.94 -5.81
N PRO A 348 3.63 -20.00 -7.01
CA PRO A 348 4.93 -20.60 -7.17
C PRO A 348 6.00 -19.82 -6.40
N ILE A 349 6.99 -20.53 -5.86
CA ILE A 349 8.17 -19.95 -5.22
C ILE A 349 9.41 -20.26 -6.08
N HIS A 350 10.40 -19.38 -6.07
CA HIS A 350 11.57 -19.50 -6.95
C HIS A 350 12.54 -20.62 -6.51
N ASP A 351 12.55 -20.98 -5.23
CA ASP A 351 13.30 -22.12 -4.69
C ASP A 351 12.32 -23.22 -4.25
N LEU A 352 12.19 -24.27 -5.06
CA LEU A 352 11.25 -25.38 -4.82
C LEU A 352 11.64 -26.23 -3.60
N GLU A 353 12.92 -26.21 -3.20
CA GLU A 353 13.42 -26.98 -2.05
C GLU A 353 13.29 -26.19 -0.73
N ALA A 354 12.99 -24.90 -0.79
CA ALA A 354 12.64 -24.12 0.38
C ALA A 354 11.26 -24.53 0.92
N ASN A 355 11.08 -24.48 2.24
CA ASN A 355 9.81 -24.86 2.89
C ASN A 355 9.36 -23.85 3.95
N VAL A 356 10.18 -22.84 4.24
CA VAL A 356 9.94 -21.86 5.29
C VAL A 356 10.05 -20.47 4.70
N LEU A 357 9.13 -19.58 5.09
CA LEU A 357 9.25 -18.14 4.89
C LEU A 357 9.63 -17.49 6.22
N GLU A 358 10.71 -16.73 6.22
CA GLU A 358 11.26 -16.15 7.45
C GLU A 358 11.88 -14.78 7.20
N ALA A 359 11.59 -13.82 8.09
CA ALA A 359 12.24 -12.52 8.10
C ALA A 359 13.43 -12.52 9.07
N ARG A 360 14.64 -12.39 8.53
CA ARG A 360 15.88 -12.18 9.28
C ARG A 360 16.54 -10.89 8.81
N LYS A 361 17.70 -10.52 9.36
CA LYS A 361 18.39 -9.25 9.07
C LYS A 361 18.66 -8.98 7.57
N ASP A 362 18.76 -10.04 6.77
CA ASP A 362 18.93 -10.07 5.32
C ASP A 362 17.61 -9.93 4.54
N GLY A 363 16.47 -9.91 5.21
CA GLY A 363 15.15 -9.72 4.63
C GLY A 363 14.19 -10.89 4.86
N VAL A 364 13.05 -10.82 4.19
CA VAL A 364 12.02 -11.86 4.13
C VAL A 364 12.37 -12.79 2.97
N LEU A 365 12.82 -14.00 3.26
CA LEU A 365 13.32 -14.95 2.25
C LEU A 365 12.72 -16.34 2.44
N PHE A 366 12.66 -17.10 1.35
CA PHE A 366 12.44 -18.54 1.41
C PHE A 366 13.69 -19.24 1.95
N ARG A 367 13.50 -20.21 2.84
CA ARG A 367 14.58 -20.95 3.52
C ARG A 367 14.26 -22.42 3.60
N HIS A 368 15.32 -23.21 3.71
CA HIS A 368 15.19 -24.64 3.98
C HIS A 368 14.83 -24.88 5.45
N LEU A 369 13.99 -25.88 5.69
CA LEU A 369 13.61 -26.29 7.04
C LEU A 369 14.84 -26.66 7.90
N ASN A 370 15.80 -27.34 7.29
CA ASN A 370 17.02 -27.76 7.97
C ASN A 370 17.82 -26.58 8.51
N GLU A 371 17.87 -25.47 7.79
CA GLU A 371 18.55 -24.24 8.23
C GLU A 371 17.78 -23.59 9.39
N THR A 372 16.45 -23.48 9.24
CA THR A 372 15.56 -22.87 10.23
C THR A 372 15.59 -23.59 11.58
N LEU A 373 15.72 -24.92 11.57
CA LEU A 373 15.77 -25.76 12.77
C LEU A 373 17.19 -26.01 13.29
N MET A 374 18.21 -25.28 12.83
CA MET A 374 19.54 -25.28 13.47
C MET A 374 19.52 -24.45 14.76
N VAL A 375 18.72 -24.87 15.74
CA VAL A 375 18.37 -24.12 16.95
C VAL A 375 18.47 -25.02 18.18
N ASP A 376 18.24 -24.46 19.36
CA ASP A 376 18.37 -25.20 20.62
C ASP A 376 17.00 -25.61 21.19
N ALA A 377 15.96 -24.82 20.93
CA ALA A 377 14.59 -25.17 21.24
C ALA A 377 13.66 -24.68 20.12
N PHE A 378 12.54 -25.39 19.95
CA PHE A 378 11.46 -24.92 19.08
C PHE A 378 10.10 -25.43 19.53
N VAL A 379 9.05 -24.73 19.11
CA VAL A 379 7.66 -25.16 19.22
C VAL A 379 6.95 -24.95 17.89
N VAL A 380 6.01 -25.84 17.59
CA VAL A 380 5.20 -25.81 16.37
C VAL A 380 3.77 -25.48 16.77
N LEU A 381 3.23 -24.39 16.24
CA LEU A 381 1.82 -24.04 16.34
C LEU A 381 1.13 -24.28 15.00
N ARG A 382 0.00 -24.98 15.01
CA ARG A 382 -0.76 -25.28 13.79
C ARG A 382 -2.05 -24.46 13.75
N PRO A 383 -2.32 -23.74 12.65
CA PRO A 383 -3.62 -23.10 12.44
C PRO A 383 -4.71 -24.15 12.22
N ARG A 384 -5.87 -23.93 12.83
CA ARG A 384 -7.11 -24.69 12.63
C ARG A 384 -8.00 -23.94 11.65
N LEU A 385 -7.55 -23.84 10.41
CA LEU A 385 -8.24 -23.13 9.33
C LEU A 385 -8.60 -24.11 8.21
N GLU A 386 -9.71 -23.82 7.54
CA GLU A 386 -10.08 -24.51 6.31
C GLU A 386 -9.06 -24.21 5.19
N ASN A 387 -8.91 -25.13 4.24
CA ASN A 387 -7.91 -25.00 3.17
C ASN A 387 -8.03 -23.71 2.35
N LEU A 388 -9.25 -23.19 2.15
CA LEU A 388 -9.46 -21.92 1.43
C LEU A 388 -8.86 -20.73 2.19
N LEU A 389 -9.11 -20.65 3.50
CA LEU A 389 -8.55 -19.62 4.37
C LEU A 389 -7.04 -19.79 4.53
N LEU A 390 -6.57 -21.04 4.64
CA LEU A 390 -5.15 -21.33 4.72
C LEU A 390 -4.41 -20.92 3.43
N LYS A 391 -5.00 -21.20 2.26
CA LYS A 391 -4.49 -20.74 0.96
C LYS A 391 -4.37 -19.22 0.92
N GLU A 392 -5.41 -18.50 1.35
CA GLU A 392 -5.38 -17.04 1.44
C GLU A 392 -4.21 -16.55 2.30
N ALA A 393 -4.08 -17.09 3.52
CA ALA A 393 -3.02 -16.69 4.46
C ALA A 393 -1.62 -16.95 3.90
N LEU A 394 -1.38 -18.12 3.33
CA LEU A 394 -0.08 -18.50 2.78
C LEU A 394 0.24 -17.72 1.49
N SER A 395 -0.75 -17.42 0.66
CA SER A 395 -0.56 -16.58 -0.53
C SER A 395 -0.19 -15.15 -0.15
N ARG A 396 -0.85 -14.58 0.87
CA ARG A 396 -0.46 -13.29 1.47
C ARG A 396 0.97 -13.33 1.98
N ALA A 397 1.34 -14.37 2.72
CA ALA A 397 2.69 -14.52 3.25
C ALA A 397 3.74 -14.57 2.12
N ILE A 398 3.54 -15.42 1.11
CA ILE A 398 4.43 -15.57 -0.04
C ILE A 398 4.63 -14.23 -0.76
N SER A 399 3.59 -13.40 -0.88
CA SER A 399 3.70 -12.08 -1.51
C SER A 399 4.70 -11.15 -0.81
N HIS A 400 5.04 -11.38 0.45
CA HIS A 400 5.97 -10.55 1.22
C HIS A 400 7.45 -10.89 1.03
N GLU A 401 7.77 -11.95 0.30
CA GLU A 401 9.15 -12.32 -0.01
C GLU A 401 9.89 -11.18 -0.74
N GLY A 402 11.20 -11.05 -0.48
CA GLY A 402 12.05 -9.98 -1.01
C GLY A 402 12.00 -8.67 -0.24
N LYS A 403 11.08 -8.50 0.72
CA LYS A 403 11.07 -7.31 1.59
C LYS A 403 12.29 -7.27 2.51
N LEU A 404 12.76 -6.05 2.79
CA LEU A 404 13.89 -5.84 3.68
C LEU A 404 13.47 -5.98 5.15
N TYR A 405 14.44 -6.22 6.04
CA TYR A 405 14.18 -6.31 7.48
C TYR A 405 13.84 -4.95 8.09
N ASP A 406 12.85 -4.91 8.99
CA ASP A 406 12.51 -3.71 9.77
C ASP A 406 13.29 -3.66 11.10
N PHE A 407 14.33 -2.83 11.14
CA PHE A 407 15.10 -2.58 12.36
C PHE A 407 14.43 -1.59 13.33
N VAL A 408 13.31 -0.96 12.94
CA VAL A 408 12.57 0.02 13.76
C VAL A 408 11.46 -0.66 14.57
N PHE A 409 11.06 -1.88 14.18
CA PHE A 409 10.02 -2.68 14.82
C PHE A 409 8.70 -1.90 14.93
N ASP A 410 8.13 -1.49 13.80
CA ASP A 410 6.92 -0.67 13.74
C ASP A 410 5.92 -1.18 12.70
N PHE A 411 4.98 -2.01 13.16
CA PHE A 411 4.04 -2.77 12.32
C PHE A 411 3.00 -1.89 11.61
N ARG A 412 3.07 -0.57 11.79
CA ARG A 412 2.24 0.40 11.08
C ARG A 412 2.64 0.53 9.61
N THR A 413 3.91 0.26 9.29
CA THR A 413 4.47 0.29 7.94
C THR A 413 4.68 -1.12 7.41
N ALA A 414 4.52 -1.31 6.09
CA ALA A 414 4.58 -2.63 5.44
C ALA A 414 5.76 -2.78 4.47
N ASP A 415 6.56 -1.74 4.21
CA ASP A 415 7.66 -1.79 3.24
C ASP A 415 8.83 -2.69 3.69
N ARG A 416 8.92 -2.96 4.99
CA ARG A 416 9.92 -3.78 5.65
C ARG A 416 9.26 -4.55 6.77
N LEU A 417 9.70 -5.78 7.03
CA LEU A 417 9.05 -6.66 8.00
C LEU A 417 10.04 -7.29 8.98
N VAL A 418 9.51 -7.66 10.14
CA VAL A 418 10.17 -8.58 11.08
C VAL A 418 9.48 -9.94 11.11
N CYS A 419 10.10 -10.91 11.79
CA CYS A 419 9.69 -12.32 11.79
C CYS A 419 8.22 -12.55 12.16
N SER A 420 7.76 -12.01 13.29
CA SER A 420 6.36 -12.08 13.72
C SER A 420 5.41 -11.20 12.90
N GLU A 421 5.92 -10.21 12.16
CA GLU A 421 5.10 -9.37 11.28
C GLU A 421 4.68 -10.12 10.02
N VAL A 422 5.55 -11.00 9.49
CA VAL A 422 5.19 -11.89 8.38
C VAL A 422 3.95 -12.71 8.75
N LEU A 423 3.92 -13.27 9.97
CA LEU A 423 2.78 -14.03 10.47
C LEU A 423 1.55 -13.16 10.72
N TYR A 424 1.74 -11.98 11.32
CA TYR A 424 0.66 -11.00 11.52
C TYR A 424 -0.03 -10.66 10.19
N ARG A 425 0.75 -10.37 9.14
CA ARG A 425 0.22 -10.01 7.82
C ARG A 425 -0.33 -11.20 7.04
N ALA A 426 0.21 -12.40 7.28
CA ALA A 426 -0.33 -13.62 6.69
C ALA A 426 -1.74 -13.92 7.22
N TYR A 427 -1.94 -13.86 8.54
CA TYR A 427 -3.13 -14.42 9.17
C TYR A 427 -4.17 -13.39 9.63
N HIS A 428 -3.79 -12.17 10.00
CA HIS A 428 -4.78 -11.19 10.47
C HIS A 428 -5.84 -10.90 9.40
N GLY A 429 -7.12 -10.96 9.79
CA GLY A 429 -8.23 -10.72 8.86
C GLY A 429 -8.54 -11.91 7.94
N VAL A 430 -7.83 -13.04 8.07
CA VAL A 430 -8.18 -14.29 7.40
C VAL A 430 -9.23 -15.02 8.24
N GLY A 431 -10.46 -15.06 7.75
CA GLY A 431 -11.59 -15.66 8.47
C GLY A 431 -11.74 -15.08 9.89
N PRO A 432 -11.78 -15.91 10.95
CA PRO A 432 -11.94 -15.42 12.32
C PRO A 432 -10.64 -14.94 12.98
N VAL A 433 -9.49 -15.02 12.29
CA VAL A 433 -8.19 -14.71 12.92
C VAL A 433 -8.03 -13.21 13.11
N SER A 434 -7.86 -12.81 14.38
CA SER A 434 -7.60 -11.42 14.75
C SER A 434 -6.46 -11.33 15.76
N PHE A 435 -5.53 -10.41 15.49
CA PHE A 435 -4.39 -10.10 16.33
C PHE A 435 -4.39 -8.62 16.69
N LYS A 436 -4.07 -8.31 17.94
CA LYS A 436 -3.97 -6.96 18.49
C LYS A 436 -2.50 -6.58 18.67
N LEU A 437 -2.10 -5.46 18.07
CA LEU A 437 -0.79 -4.89 18.29
C LEU A 437 -0.67 -4.30 19.70
N VAL A 438 0.51 -4.44 20.30
CA VAL A 438 0.85 -3.95 21.63
C VAL A 438 1.80 -2.76 21.50
N LYS A 439 1.56 -1.71 22.30
CA LYS A 439 2.42 -0.53 22.30
C LYS A 439 3.65 -0.77 23.20
N ARG A 440 4.85 -0.78 22.61
CA ARG A 440 6.13 -0.88 23.32
C ARG A 440 7.05 0.24 22.86
N SER A 441 7.61 1.01 23.80
CA SER A 441 8.54 2.13 23.49
C SER A 441 8.01 3.10 22.41
N GLY A 442 6.70 3.36 22.40
CA GLY A 442 6.05 4.25 21.43
C GLY A 442 5.80 3.63 20.04
N LYS A 443 6.15 2.35 19.84
CA LYS A 443 5.91 1.57 18.62
C LYS A 443 4.77 0.58 18.81
N LEU A 444 4.08 0.25 17.73
CA LEU A 444 3.10 -0.84 17.72
C LEU A 444 3.77 -2.07 17.15
N VAL A 445 3.76 -3.14 17.93
CA VAL A 445 4.44 -4.40 17.62
C VAL A 445 3.55 -5.58 18.00
N LEU A 446 3.82 -6.73 17.42
CA LEU A 446 3.37 -8.01 17.94
C LEU A 446 4.61 -8.86 18.17
N SER A 447 5.06 -9.01 19.42
CA SER A 447 6.19 -9.88 19.72
C SER A 447 5.82 -11.33 19.42
N THR A 448 6.84 -12.18 19.25
CA THR A 448 6.62 -13.62 19.07
C THR A 448 5.81 -14.21 20.22
N GLU A 449 6.10 -13.86 21.48
CA GLU A 449 5.29 -14.34 22.61
C GLU A 449 3.87 -13.78 22.62
N ASP A 450 3.65 -12.50 22.29
CA ASP A 450 2.29 -11.97 22.21
C ASP A 450 1.48 -12.69 21.12
N LEU A 451 2.13 -12.99 19.99
CA LEU A 451 1.53 -13.75 18.90
C LEU A 451 1.13 -15.14 19.40
N ILE A 452 2.02 -15.84 20.10
CA ILE A 452 1.72 -17.16 20.69
C ILE A 452 0.54 -17.05 21.66
N ARG A 453 0.55 -16.09 22.60
CA ARG A 453 -0.54 -15.90 23.58
C ARG A 453 -1.87 -15.67 22.87
N GLN A 454 -1.90 -14.75 21.91
CA GLN A 454 -3.12 -14.42 21.17
C GLN A 454 -3.60 -15.61 20.33
N ALA A 455 -2.68 -16.29 19.64
CA ALA A 455 -2.98 -17.48 18.84
C ALA A 455 -3.62 -18.59 19.69
N LEU A 456 -3.02 -18.92 20.84
CA LEU A 456 -3.57 -19.93 21.75
C LEU A 456 -4.90 -19.50 22.37
N SER A 457 -5.01 -18.24 22.82
CA SER A 457 -6.24 -17.71 23.43
C SER A 457 -7.42 -17.68 22.47
N SER A 458 -7.17 -17.56 21.17
CA SER A 458 -8.22 -17.57 20.14
C SER A 458 -8.84 -18.96 19.94
N GLY A 459 -8.15 -20.03 20.35
CA GLY A 459 -8.52 -21.41 20.02
C GLY A 459 -8.35 -21.81 18.55
N LEU A 460 -7.90 -20.88 17.70
CA LEU A 460 -7.67 -21.07 16.26
C LEU A 460 -6.29 -21.66 15.95
N PHE A 461 -5.42 -21.81 16.95
CA PHE A 461 -4.11 -22.42 16.81
C PHE A 461 -3.88 -23.44 17.91
N GLU A 462 -3.19 -24.53 17.59
CA GLU A 462 -2.86 -25.59 18.55
C GLU A 462 -1.35 -25.88 18.60
N PRO A 463 -0.78 -26.11 19.80
CA PRO A 463 0.56 -26.66 19.92
C PRO A 463 0.59 -28.10 19.41
N VAL A 464 1.46 -28.38 18.44
CA VAL A 464 1.63 -29.73 17.87
C VAL A 464 2.85 -30.43 18.47
N LEU A 465 3.95 -29.69 18.59
CA LEU A 465 5.24 -30.25 18.96
C LEU A 465 6.05 -29.19 19.72
N CYS A 466 6.73 -29.58 20.79
CA CYS A 466 7.71 -28.75 21.51
C CYS A 466 8.98 -29.56 21.77
N TYR A 467 10.15 -28.94 21.63
CA TYR A 467 11.45 -29.56 21.88
C TYR A 467 12.41 -28.56 22.53
N GLY A 468 13.27 -29.04 23.43
CA GLY A 468 14.40 -28.27 23.97
C GLY A 468 14.02 -27.18 24.99
N ALA A 469 12.75 -27.09 25.38
CA ALA A 469 12.30 -26.22 26.45
C ALA A 469 12.60 -26.86 27.81
N GLY A 470 13.86 -26.92 28.24
CA GLY A 470 14.28 -27.52 29.52
C GLY A 470 14.83 -28.94 29.39
N GLU A 471 14.12 -29.85 28.71
CA GLU A 471 14.63 -31.20 28.40
C GLU A 471 14.68 -31.42 26.88
N ASP A 472 15.63 -32.23 26.43
CA ASP A 472 15.92 -32.52 25.01
C ASP A 472 15.02 -33.66 24.48
N GLU A 473 13.73 -33.57 24.77
CA GLU A 473 12.69 -34.52 24.37
C GLU A 473 11.65 -33.89 23.43
N ILE A 474 11.10 -34.71 22.52
CA ILE A 474 9.98 -34.30 21.66
C ILE A 474 8.68 -34.49 22.46
N LEU A 475 8.05 -33.39 22.83
CA LEU A 475 6.71 -33.35 23.42
C LEU A 475 5.67 -33.09 22.34
N LEU A 476 4.53 -33.77 22.42
CA LEU A 476 3.45 -33.67 21.42
C LEU A 476 2.14 -33.17 22.04
N GLY A 477 1.34 -32.49 21.22
CA GLY A 477 -0.04 -32.10 21.53
C GLY A 477 -0.19 -31.38 22.88
N SER A 478 -0.99 -31.94 23.78
CA SER A 478 -1.26 -31.34 25.09
C SER A 478 -0.01 -31.21 25.97
N ALA A 479 0.95 -32.14 25.88
CA ALA A 479 2.21 -32.06 26.60
C ALA A 479 3.07 -30.90 26.07
N ALA A 480 3.13 -30.74 24.74
CA ALA A 480 3.77 -29.59 24.10
C ALA A 480 3.13 -28.27 24.55
N GLY A 481 1.80 -28.21 24.60
CA GLY A 481 1.06 -27.02 25.03
C GLY A 481 1.32 -26.65 26.49
N LYS A 482 1.30 -27.63 27.40
CA LYS A 482 1.65 -27.40 28.81
C LYS A 482 3.07 -26.86 28.96
N LYS A 483 4.03 -27.43 28.21
CA LYS A 483 5.41 -27.00 28.25
C LYS A 483 5.59 -25.57 27.71
N LEU A 484 4.96 -25.26 26.58
CA LEU A 484 4.94 -23.91 26.01
C LEU A 484 4.42 -22.88 27.02
N LEU A 485 3.26 -23.14 27.65
CA LEU A 485 2.70 -22.24 28.65
C LEU A 485 3.62 -22.06 29.86
N ALA A 486 4.25 -23.15 30.34
CA ALA A 486 5.22 -23.08 31.42
C ALA A 486 6.41 -22.18 31.10
N THR A 487 6.93 -22.20 29.85
CA THR A 487 8.04 -21.31 29.44
C THR A 487 7.67 -19.84 29.41
N MET A 488 6.39 -19.52 29.33
CA MET A 488 5.87 -18.15 29.21
C MET A 488 5.39 -17.56 30.54
N GLY A 489 5.41 -18.32 31.64
CA GLY A 489 4.97 -17.90 32.97
C GLY A 489 3.44 -17.82 33.15
N GLU A 490 2.96 -18.11 34.37
CA GLU A 490 1.53 -18.18 34.73
C GLU A 490 0.83 -16.84 35.00
N ASN A 491 1.50 -15.69 34.86
CA ASN A 491 0.88 -14.39 35.12
C ASN A 491 0.04 -13.91 33.93
N ASP A 492 -1.10 -14.57 33.68
CA ASP A 492 -2.36 -13.92 33.30
C ASP A 492 -3.51 -14.95 33.30
N ALA A 493 -4.40 -14.81 34.28
CA ALA A 493 -5.51 -15.70 34.56
C ALA A 493 -6.67 -15.62 33.54
N SER A 494 -6.40 -15.91 32.27
CA SER A 494 -7.44 -16.08 31.23
C SER A 494 -7.49 -17.49 30.64
N PHE A 495 -6.58 -18.38 31.03
CA PHE A 495 -6.55 -19.76 30.55
C PHE A 495 -7.43 -20.68 31.41
N LYS A 496 -8.76 -20.51 31.36
CA LYS A 496 -9.68 -21.59 31.75
C LYS A 496 -10.12 -22.34 30.50
N ALA A 497 -9.84 -23.64 30.51
CA ALA A 497 -10.26 -24.61 29.51
C ALA A 497 -11.72 -24.38 29.08
N GLY A 498 -11.97 -24.43 27.77
CA GLY A 498 -13.31 -24.39 27.20
C GLY A 498 -14.23 -25.45 27.83
N PRO A 499 -15.55 -25.21 27.84
CA PRO A 499 -16.47 -26.05 28.59
C PRO A 499 -16.49 -27.46 28.00
N GLY A 500 -16.03 -28.42 28.80
CA GLY A 500 -16.28 -29.83 28.55
C GLY A 500 -17.79 -30.04 28.50
N ARG A 501 -18.27 -30.57 27.37
CA ARG A 501 -19.63 -31.10 27.25
C ARG A 501 -19.73 -32.33 28.14
N ASP A 502 -20.23 -32.15 29.36
CA ASP A 502 -20.80 -33.22 30.17
C ASP A 502 -22.31 -32.97 30.28
N SER A 503 -23.04 -33.43 29.27
CA SER A 503 -24.50 -33.52 29.33
C SER A 503 -24.89 -34.87 29.94
N ARG A 504 -25.05 -34.91 31.27
CA ARG A 504 -25.91 -35.92 31.91
C ARG A 504 -27.34 -35.37 31.98
N PRO A 505 -28.37 -36.16 31.63
CA PRO A 505 -29.75 -35.70 31.74
C PRO A 505 -30.23 -35.87 33.19
N SER A 506 -30.68 -34.77 33.82
CA SER A 506 -31.45 -34.87 35.07
C SER A 506 -32.91 -35.18 34.75
N ARG A 507 -33.38 -36.31 35.27
CA ARG A 507 -34.81 -36.67 35.38
C ARG A 507 -35.57 -35.65 36.24
N ALA A 508 -36.78 -35.34 35.76
CA ALA A 508 -38.05 -35.10 36.47
C ALA A 508 -38.04 -34.45 37.86
N THR A 509 -38.71 -33.31 37.98
CA THR A 509 -40.08 -33.18 38.55
C THR A 509 -40.76 -31.96 37.96
#